data_AF-A0AAQ4EXD8-F1
#
_entry.id   AF-A0AAQ4EXD8-F1
#
_cell.length_a   1.000
_cell.length_b   1.000
_cell.length_c   1.000
_cell.angle_alpha   90.00
_cell.angle_beta   90.00
_cell.angle_gamma   90.00
#
_symmetry.space_group_name_H-M   'P 1'
#
loop_
_entity.id
_entity.type
_entity.pdbx_description
1 polymer ?
#
loop_
_entity_poly.entity_id
_entity_poly.type
_entity_poly.pdbx_seq_one_letter_code
_entity_poly.pdbx_strand_id
1 'polypeptide(L)'
;MTGLVVNADSSSGISVGAKGKVHLTQEIKCLINDDYAVPCRKEGPEVYVPFSFVRKYFDVYGKVAYRDGKEVLDWQHSYSKVMAPTSPYQTAGPFLWFENYNVAVRDRVKCISGVEGTAQDQGVAFALKQECYNLTLSVDLRVILNGSLSVVLTAGSTDKPSLYGIHYIMTDTHLAMDDHDVYYGIGTRRSWMRLTRDLAVDLVKGLSFGQRKMAARPRNLRVHSIVLRGYGLIDNLTLTTSAHEAHFFDAAEWLVQHQDDTGGWPIHVTRRLSNGMLELEPGWYSAMAQGQAMSVLTRAYLRTGQRQFLDVALHAIAPFKVRAEAHGVMTTFLGKFVWYEEYPTVPSSFVLNGFIYSLFGLYDVKSTCGDGAGLPELCRDAEKLFLDGMVSLKRMLPLFDTGSGTAYDLRHFSLGIAPNLARWDYHTTHINQLLYLATIDDDPIFKTTADRWIQYMKGFRAPHN
;
A
#
# COMPACT_ATOMS: atom_id res chain seq x y z
N MET A 1 33.47 33.78 -58.30
CA MET A 1 33.50 32.33 -58.51
C MET A 1 32.79 31.71 -57.31
N THR A 2 31.48 31.42 -57.41
CA THR A 2 30.85 30.18 -57.94
C THR A 2 30.92 29.03 -56.93
N GLY A 3 29.80 28.54 -56.36
CA GLY A 3 28.39 28.93 -56.56
C GLY A 3 27.40 28.23 -55.61
N LEU A 4 26.09 28.39 -55.88
CA LEU A 4 24.97 27.65 -55.26
C LEU A 4 25.00 26.16 -55.71
N VAL A 5 24.21 25.18 -55.22
CA VAL A 5 22.87 25.14 -54.58
C VAL A 5 22.86 24.05 -53.46
N VAL A 6 21.80 23.78 -52.68
CA VAL A 6 20.57 23.03 -53.05
C VAL A 6 19.45 23.24 -52.01
N ASN A 7 18.26 23.52 -52.54
CA ASN A 7 16.87 23.32 -52.07
C ASN A 7 16.52 23.25 -50.57
N ALA A 8 15.52 24.07 -50.20
CA ALA A 8 14.57 23.74 -49.14
C ALA A 8 13.29 23.14 -49.76
N ASP A 9 12.73 22.12 -49.13
CA ASP A 9 11.34 21.68 -49.34
C ASP A 9 10.50 22.13 -48.15
N SER A 10 9.48 22.96 -48.38
CA SER A 10 8.68 23.60 -47.34
C SER A 10 7.21 23.23 -47.45
N SER A 11 6.76 22.21 -46.71
CA SER A 11 5.34 21.84 -46.59
C SER A 11 4.60 22.80 -45.65
N SER A 12 4.42 24.06 -46.07
CA SER A 12 3.79 25.10 -45.26
C SER A 12 2.27 24.95 -45.18
N GLY A 13 1.76 24.40 -44.07
CA GLY A 13 0.34 24.44 -43.75
C GLY A 13 -0.09 25.85 -43.30
N ILE A 14 -0.92 26.53 -44.09
CA ILE A 14 -1.40 27.89 -43.79
C ILE A 14 -2.86 27.84 -43.32
N SER A 15 -3.13 28.35 -42.11
CA SER A 15 -4.48 28.66 -41.61
C SER A 15 -4.63 30.16 -41.38
N VAL A 16 -5.57 30.81 -42.09
CA VAL A 16 -5.75 32.27 -42.05
C VAL A 16 -6.83 32.66 -41.02
N GLY A 17 -6.48 33.52 -40.07
CA GLY A 17 -7.39 34.08 -39.06
C GLY A 17 -7.00 35.51 -38.68
N ALA A 18 -7.98 36.41 -38.67
CA ALA A 18 -7.83 37.87 -38.70
C ALA A 18 -6.85 38.53 -37.69
N LYS A 19 -6.08 39.51 -38.20
CA LYS A 19 -5.49 40.68 -37.47
C LYS A 19 -4.81 40.40 -36.12
N GLY A 20 -3.76 39.58 -36.14
CA GLY A 20 -2.68 39.59 -35.15
C GLY A 20 -1.31 39.59 -35.84
N LYS A 21 -0.20 39.82 -35.12
CA LYS A 21 1.13 39.54 -35.66
C LYS A 21 1.26 38.03 -35.87
N VAL A 22 1.28 37.58 -37.12
CA VAL A 22 1.50 36.16 -37.45
C VAL A 22 2.98 35.84 -37.21
N HIS A 23 3.29 35.32 -36.02
CA HIS A 23 4.58 34.68 -35.77
C HIS A 23 4.59 33.35 -36.52
N LEU A 24 5.45 33.25 -37.54
CA LEU A 24 5.61 32.03 -38.31
C LEU A 24 6.28 30.97 -37.45
N THR A 25 5.52 29.95 -37.04
CA THR A 25 6.04 28.76 -36.37
C THR A 25 6.98 28.01 -37.30
N GLN A 26 8.23 27.86 -36.88
CA GLN A 26 9.27 27.12 -37.62
C GLN A 26 9.55 25.80 -36.92
N GLU A 27 9.65 24.70 -37.65
CA GLU A 27 10.17 23.44 -37.10
C GLU A 27 11.70 23.46 -37.12
N ILE A 28 12.32 23.12 -35.99
CA ILE A 28 13.77 23.12 -35.79
C ILE A 28 14.20 21.84 -35.07
N LYS A 29 15.51 21.56 -35.07
CA LYS A 29 16.09 20.47 -34.27
C LYS A 29 16.68 21.04 -32.98
N CYS A 30 16.21 20.58 -31.82
CA CYS A 30 16.94 20.80 -30.57
C CYS A 30 17.99 19.70 -30.42
N LEU A 31 19.27 20.06 -30.30
CA LEU A 31 20.34 19.14 -29.94
C LEU A 31 20.38 19.02 -28.41
N ILE A 32 20.39 17.78 -27.89
CA ILE A 32 20.33 17.47 -26.46
C ILE A 32 21.70 16.94 -26.04
N ASN A 33 22.40 17.69 -25.19
CA ASN A 33 23.73 17.37 -24.63
C ASN A 33 24.78 16.96 -25.69
N ASP A 34 24.67 17.50 -26.91
CA ASP A 34 25.47 17.15 -28.09
C ASP A 34 25.44 15.66 -28.52
N ASP A 35 24.49 14.88 -28.00
CA ASP A 35 24.33 13.43 -28.23
C ASP A 35 23.26 13.13 -29.31
N TYR A 36 22.03 13.63 -29.15
CA TYR A 36 20.93 13.39 -30.10
C TYR A 36 20.03 14.61 -30.32
N ALA A 37 19.35 14.63 -31.47
CA ALA A 37 18.43 15.69 -31.86
C ALA A 37 16.96 15.29 -31.68
N VAL A 38 16.12 16.20 -31.18
CA VAL A 38 14.66 16.05 -31.12
C VAL A 38 13.95 17.14 -31.94
N PRO A 39 12.78 16.86 -32.54
CA PRO A 39 11.99 17.85 -33.25
C PRO A 39 11.40 18.86 -32.25
N CYS A 40 11.58 20.15 -32.55
CA CYS A 40 11.16 21.29 -31.75
C CYS A 40 10.44 22.32 -32.63
N ARG A 41 9.72 23.25 -32.00
CA ARG A 41 9.11 24.40 -32.69
C ARG A 41 9.71 25.71 -32.20
N LYS A 42 9.73 26.73 -33.06
CA LYS A 42 10.23 28.07 -32.74
C LYS A 42 9.24 29.14 -33.19
N GLU A 43 8.94 30.09 -32.31
CA GLU A 43 8.04 31.22 -32.61
C GLU A 43 8.70 32.53 -32.19
N GLY A 44 9.27 33.26 -33.16
CA GLY A 44 10.11 34.42 -32.86
C GLY A 44 11.38 34.01 -32.09
N PRO A 45 11.62 34.49 -30.86
CA PRO A 45 12.75 34.06 -30.04
C PRO A 45 12.51 32.72 -29.31
N GLU A 46 11.25 32.34 -29.08
CA GLU A 46 10.88 31.26 -28.15
C GLU A 46 11.03 29.87 -28.79
N VAL A 47 11.46 28.87 -28.00
CA VAL A 47 11.66 27.49 -28.47
C VAL A 47 10.85 26.50 -27.63
N TYR A 48 9.94 25.80 -28.29
CA TYR A 48 9.03 24.84 -27.70
C TYR A 48 9.55 23.41 -27.90
N VAL A 49 9.89 22.75 -26.79
CA VAL A 49 10.32 21.35 -26.73
C VAL A 49 9.09 20.44 -26.53
N PRO A 50 8.94 19.33 -27.26
CA PRO A 50 7.75 18.49 -27.17
C PRO A 50 7.64 17.83 -25.78
N PHE A 51 6.46 17.92 -25.15
CA PHE A 51 6.26 17.38 -23.80
C PHE A 51 6.52 15.86 -23.70
N SER A 52 6.39 15.10 -24.79
CA SER A 52 6.74 13.68 -24.84
C SER A 52 8.23 13.42 -24.54
N PHE A 53 9.13 14.32 -24.94
CA PHE A 53 10.54 14.31 -24.54
C PHE A 53 10.69 14.74 -23.08
N VAL A 54 10.15 15.91 -22.73
CA VAL A 54 10.28 16.53 -21.40
C VAL A 54 9.83 15.58 -20.28
N ARG A 55 8.68 14.92 -20.47
CA ARG A 55 8.11 13.91 -19.57
C ARG A 55 9.06 12.75 -19.31
N LYS A 56 9.79 12.27 -20.33
CA LYS A 56 10.75 11.16 -20.20
C LYS A 56 12.11 11.62 -19.65
N TYR A 57 12.56 12.81 -20.05
CA TYR A 57 13.91 13.31 -19.72
C TYR A 57 14.02 13.81 -18.29
N PHE A 58 12.96 14.41 -17.73
CA PHE A 58 12.92 14.96 -16.37
C PHE A 58 12.09 14.13 -15.37
N ASP A 59 11.60 12.94 -15.77
CA ASP A 59 10.59 12.12 -15.03
C ASP A 59 9.43 12.93 -14.43
N VAL A 60 8.87 13.85 -15.22
CA VAL A 60 7.69 14.65 -14.84
C VAL A 60 6.42 14.04 -15.44
N TYR A 61 5.26 14.45 -14.93
CA TYR A 61 3.97 13.83 -15.21
C TYR A 61 3.04 14.85 -15.87
N GLY A 62 2.15 14.38 -16.74
CA GLY A 62 1.09 15.24 -17.26
C GLY A 62 0.22 14.61 -18.34
N LYS A 63 -0.96 15.21 -18.53
CA LYS A 63 -1.98 14.79 -19.49
C LYS A 63 -2.81 15.98 -19.97
N VAL A 64 -3.33 15.90 -21.20
CA VAL A 64 -4.42 16.79 -21.61
C VAL A 64 -5.68 16.39 -20.84
N ALA A 65 -6.40 17.37 -20.31
CA ALA A 65 -7.67 17.21 -19.63
C ALA A 65 -8.66 18.26 -20.14
N TYR A 66 -9.95 17.93 -20.18
CA TYR A 66 -11.00 18.88 -20.52
C TYR A 66 -11.53 19.52 -19.22
N ARG A 67 -11.48 20.86 -19.12
CA ARG A 67 -12.00 21.64 -17.99
C ARG A 67 -12.71 22.88 -18.54
N ASP A 68 -13.88 23.20 -18.01
CA ASP A 68 -14.64 24.43 -18.31
C ASP A 68 -14.79 24.74 -19.81
N GLY A 69 -15.04 23.70 -20.62
CA GLY A 69 -15.20 23.81 -22.07
C GLY A 69 -13.91 23.96 -22.87
N LYS A 70 -12.74 23.70 -22.29
CA LYS A 70 -11.41 23.85 -22.92
C LYS A 70 -10.49 22.67 -22.62
N GLU A 71 -9.59 22.39 -23.55
CA GLU A 71 -8.44 21.52 -23.28
C GLU A 71 -7.35 22.28 -22.51
N VAL A 72 -6.79 21.64 -21.49
CA VAL A 72 -5.68 22.14 -20.68
C VAL A 72 -4.65 21.04 -20.44
N LEU A 73 -3.36 21.39 -20.42
CA LEU A 73 -2.30 20.48 -19.98
C LEU A 73 -2.22 20.49 -18.45
N ASP A 74 -2.61 19.39 -17.83
CA ASP A 74 -2.45 19.13 -16.41
C ASP A 74 -1.00 18.64 -16.18
N TRP A 75 -0.10 19.55 -15.79
CA TRP A 75 1.33 19.28 -15.52
C TRP A 75 1.56 19.04 -14.02
N GLN A 76 2.32 18.01 -13.67
CA GLN A 76 2.62 17.63 -12.29
C GLN A 76 4.09 17.16 -12.18
N HIS A 77 4.85 17.68 -11.22
CA HIS A 77 6.24 17.22 -11.00
C HIS A 77 6.29 15.85 -10.29
N SER A 78 5.23 15.49 -9.55
CA SER A 78 5.06 14.21 -8.87
C SER A 78 3.61 13.74 -8.96
N TYR A 79 3.36 12.42 -8.87
CA TYR A 79 2.01 11.82 -9.04
C TYR A 79 1.26 11.54 -7.74
N SER A 80 1.94 11.57 -6.59
CA SER A 80 1.38 11.20 -5.30
C SER A 80 0.80 12.39 -4.55
N LYS A 81 0.10 12.15 -3.44
CA LYS A 81 -0.48 13.19 -2.58
C LYS A 81 -0.08 13.04 -1.12
N VAL A 82 0.15 14.18 -0.48
CA VAL A 82 0.40 14.29 0.96
C VAL A 82 -0.93 14.22 1.69
N MET A 83 -0.99 13.42 2.75
CA MET A 83 -2.12 13.30 3.66
C MET A 83 -1.69 13.83 5.02
N ALA A 84 -1.93 15.12 5.25
CA ALA A 84 -1.59 15.78 6.51
C ALA A 84 -2.59 15.37 7.61
N PRO A 85 -2.14 15.23 8.86
CA PRO A 85 -3.03 14.92 9.98
C PRO A 85 -4.05 16.05 10.20
N THR A 86 -5.32 15.67 10.37
CA THR A 86 -6.43 16.59 10.71
C THR A 86 -6.57 16.82 12.22
N SER A 87 -5.98 15.94 13.02
CA SER A 87 -5.90 15.99 14.48
C SER A 87 -4.60 15.32 14.95
N PRO A 88 -4.14 15.54 16.21
CA PRO A 88 -2.98 14.85 16.74
C PRO A 88 -3.15 13.33 16.76
N TYR A 89 -2.05 12.60 16.56
CA TYR A 89 -2.08 11.13 16.53
C TYR A 89 -2.50 10.55 17.88
N GLN A 90 -3.42 9.59 17.86
CA GLN A 90 -3.91 8.87 19.03
C GLN A 90 -3.99 7.37 18.73
N THR A 91 -3.52 6.54 19.66
CA THR A 91 -3.50 5.07 19.52
C THR A 91 -4.90 4.46 19.37
N ALA A 92 -5.93 5.04 20.00
CA ALA A 92 -7.33 4.61 19.79
C ALA A 92 -7.96 5.14 18.48
N GLY A 93 -7.30 6.10 17.81
CA GLY A 93 -7.79 6.75 16.59
C GLY A 93 -7.33 6.07 15.29
N PRO A 94 -7.64 6.68 14.13
CA PRO A 94 -7.18 6.21 12.82
C PRO A 94 -5.67 5.96 12.79
N PHE A 95 -5.25 4.82 12.25
CA PHE A 95 -3.82 4.55 12.10
C PHE A 95 -3.25 5.38 10.95
N LEU A 96 -2.70 6.54 11.29
CA LEU A 96 -2.13 7.48 10.34
C LEU A 96 -3.20 7.87 9.29
N TRP A 97 -2.85 7.91 8.00
CA TRP A 97 -3.77 8.22 6.90
C TRP A 97 -4.43 6.96 6.28
N PHE A 98 -4.41 5.79 6.95
CA PHE A 98 -4.78 4.50 6.34
C PHE A 98 -6.27 4.37 5.99
N GLU A 99 -7.13 5.27 6.45
CA GLU A 99 -8.50 5.44 5.92
C GLU A 99 -8.53 5.62 4.39
N ASN A 100 -7.45 6.17 3.82
CA ASN A 100 -7.27 6.37 2.37
C ASN A 100 -6.71 5.13 1.64
N TYR A 101 -6.47 4.01 2.34
CA TYR A 101 -5.87 2.79 1.78
C TYR A 101 -6.89 1.67 1.60
N ASN A 102 -7.21 1.35 0.34
CA ASN A 102 -7.75 0.03 0.01
C ASN A 102 -6.58 -0.97 -0.15
N VAL A 103 -6.45 -1.90 0.80
CA VAL A 103 -5.38 -2.92 0.80
C VAL A 103 -5.76 -4.11 -0.10
N ALA A 104 -7.01 -4.56 -0.03
CA ALA A 104 -7.46 -5.78 -0.70
C ALA A 104 -7.37 -5.70 -2.24
N VAL A 105 -7.62 -4.52 -2.83
CA VAL A 105 -7.53 -4.32 -4.29
C VAL A 105 -6.09 -4.24 -4.83
N ARG A 106 -5.06 -4.35 -3.98
CA ARG A 106 -3.66 -4.32 -4.45
C ARG A 106 -3.33 -5.63 -5.17
N ASP A 107 -2.67 -5.55 -6.34
CA ASP A 107 -2.29 -6.72 -7.16
C ASP A 107 -1.54 -7.81 -6.38
N ARG A 108 -0.70 -7.41 -5.41
CA ARG A 108 0.08 -8.32 -4.55
C ARG A 108 -0.74 -9.10 -3.51
N VAL A 109 -2.02 -8.76 -3.31
CA VAL A 109 -2.95 -9.57 -2.51
C VAL A 109 -3.58 -10.59 -3.46
N LYS A 110 -3.22 -11.87 -3.33
CA LYS A 110 -3.72 -12.95 -4.20
C LYS A 110 -5.24 -13.15 -4.05
N CYS A 111 -5.71 -13.15 -2.81
CA CYS A 111 -7.05 -13.54 -2.38
C CYS A 111 -7.26 -13.08 -0.93
N ILE A 112 -8.50 -12.95 -0.47
CA ILE A 112 -8.80 -13.04 0.97
C ILE A 112 -8.99 -14.54 1.26
N SER A 113 -8.24 -15.09 2.23
CA SER A 113 -8.14 -16.54 2.41
C SER A 113 -9.50 -17.19 2.66
N GLY A 114 -9.73 -18.34 2.05
CA GLY A 114 -10.91 -19.17 2.20
C GLY A 114 -10.74 -20.42 1.36
N VAL A 115 -11.01 -21.59 1.93
CA VAL A 115 -10.39 -22.88 1.59
C VAL A 115 -11.41 -24.06 1.53
N GLU A 116 -11.67 -24.94 0.53
CA GLU A 116 -11.14 -25.45 -0.79
C GLU A 116 -12.29 -25.95 -1.72
N GLY A 117 -12.01 -26.24 -3.01
CA GLY A 117 -12.45 -27.45 -3.78
C GLY A 117 -13.92 -27.83 -4.00
N THR A 118 -14.20 -28.38 -5.18
CA THR A 118 -15.52 -28.32 -5.82
C THR A 118 -16.52 -29.41 -5.40
N ALA A 119 -17.81 -29.06 -5.44
CA ALA A 119 -18.93 -29.98 -5.32
C ALA A 119 -20.11 -29.51 -6.19
N GLN A 120 -20.65 -30.39 -7.03
CA GLN A 120 -21.85 -30.15 -7.83
C GLN A 120 -23.02 -31.01 -7.31
N ASP A 121 -24.06 -30.35 -6.81
CA ASP A 121 -25.44 -30.86 -6.87
C ASP A 121 -26.43 -29.68 -6.69
N GLN A 122 -27.74 -29.93 -6.78
CA GLN A 122 -28.79 -28.93 -6.64
C GLN A 122 -29.03 -28.56 -5.16
N GLY A 123 -29.18 -27.27 -4.88
CA GLY A 123 -29.23 -26.71 -3.53
C GLY A 123 -30.46 -25.85 -3.24
N VAL A 124 -30.65 -25.49 -1.97
CA VAL A 124 -31.72 -24.60 -1.52
C VAL A 124 -31.35 -23.15 -1.84
N ALA A 125 -32.09 -22.54 -2.77
CA ALA A 125 -31.84 -21.18 -3.23
C ALA A 125 -32.75 -20.14 -2.54
N PHE A 126 -32.14 -19.15 -1.92
CA PHE A 126 -32.78 -17.90 -1.51
C PHE A 126 -32.75 -16.91 -2.67
N ALA A 127 -33.91 -16.74 -3.33
CA ALA A 127 -34.13 -15.62 -4.22
C ALA A 127 -34.28 -14.32 -3.41
N LEU A 128 -33.51 -13.29 -3.76
CA LEU A 128 -33.67 -11.98 -3.14
C LEU A 128 -34.94 -11.31 -3.66
N LYS A 129 -35.73 -10.71 -2.77
CA LYS A 129 -37.01 -10.05 -3.13
C LYS A 129 -36.83 -8.79 -3.99
N GLN A 130 -35.63 -8.23 -4.05
CA GLN A 130 -35.23 -7.02 -4.76
C GLN A 130 -33.75 -7.14 -5.16
N GLU A 131 -33.29 -6.37 -6.15
CA GLU A 131 -31.86 -6.30 -6.50
C GLU A 131 -31.04 -5.74 -5.32
N CYS A 132 -29.98 -6.44 -4.91
CA CYS A 132 -29.16 -6.01 -3.78
C CYS A 132 -27.77 -5.54 -4.22
N TYR A 133 -27.51 -4.24 -4.04
CA TYR A 133 -26.23 -3.59 -4.36
C TYR A 133 -25.24 -3.60 -3.18
N ASN A 134 -25.63 -4.16 -2.04
CA ASN A 134 -24.75 -4.41 -0.91
C ASN A 134 -23.91 -5.66 -1.19
N LEU A 135 -22.59 -5.48 -1.28
CA LEU A 135 -21.65 -6.53 -1.68
C LEU A 135 -20.77 -7.05 -0.54
N THR A 136 -20.98 -6.61 0.71
CA THR A 136 -20.39 -7.26 1.88
C THR A 136 -21.36 -8.29 2.43
N LEU A 137 -21.04 -9.57 2.27
CA LEU A 137 -21.74 -10.69 2.88
C LEU A 137 -21.32 -10.84 4.33
N SER A 138 -22.25 -11.17 5.23
CA SER A 138 -21.91 -11.71 6.55
C SER A 138 -22.93 -12.76 6.97
N VAL A 139 -22.49 -13.85 7.61
CA VAL A 139 -23.35 -14.98 7.98
C VAL A 139 -22.74 -15.79 9.12
N ASP A 140 -23.58 -16.31 10.02
CA ASP A 140 -23.19 -17.35 10.97
C ASP A 140 -23.47 -18.71 10.34
N LEU A 141 -22.47 -19.57 10.28
CA LEU A 141 -22.56 -20.86 9.62
C LEU A 141 -22.03 -21.97 10.54
N ARG A 142 -22.71 -23.11 10.55
CA ARG A 142 -22.22 -24.36 11.15
C ARG A 142 -22.55 -25.54 10.25
N VAL A 143 -21.57 -25.97 9.45
CA VAL A 143 -21.76 -27.09 8.53
C VAL A 143 -21.52 -28.42 9.25
N ILE A 144 -22.46 -29.35 9.10
CA ILE A 144 -22.50 -30.65 9.81
C ILE A 144 -21.99 -31.77 8.89
N LEU A 145 -22.40 -31.78 7.63
CA LEU A 145 -21.91 -32.63 6.54
C LEU A 145 -21.50 -31.74 5.35
N ASN A 146 -20.57 -32.19 4.50
CA ASN A 146 -20.03 -31.42 3.38
C ASN A 146 -21.11 -30.62 2.62
N GLY A 147 -20.81 -29.35 2.36
CA GLY A 147 -21.77 -28.39 1.84
C GLY A 147 -21.12 -27.10 1.35
N SER A 148 -21.92 -26.20 0.81
CA SER A 148 -21.47 -24.89 0.33
C SER A 148 -22.49 -23.79 0.60
N LEU A 149 -21.98 -22.57 0.77
CA LEU A 149 -22.69 -21.32 0.59
C LEU A 149 -22.24 -20.73 -0.75
N SER A 150 -23.15 -20.58 -1.69
CA SER A 150 -22.86 -19.97 -3.00
C SER A 150 -23.60 -18.64 -3.13
N VAL A 151 -22.99 -17.63 -3.72
CA VAL A 151 -23.59 -16.34 -4.04
C VAL A 151 -23.49 -16.12 -5.54
N VAL A 152 -24.62 -15.91 -6.20
CA VAL A 152 -24.67 -15.57 -7.61
C VAL A 152 -24.72 -14.05 -7.75
N LEU A 153 -23.76 -13.49 -8.48
CA LEU A 153 -23.70 -12.08 -8.84
C LEU A 153 -24.17 -11.87 -10.27
N THR A 154 -24.75 -10.71 -10.54
CA THR A 154 -24.93 -10.19 -11.92
C THR A 154 -24.11 -8.93 -12.12
N ALA A 155 -23.63 -8.71 -13.35
CA ALA A 155 -22.93 -7.49 -13.76
C ALA A 155 -23.40 -7.02 -15.16
N GLY A 156 -23.17 -5.74 -15.47
CA GLY A 156 -23.50 -5.16 -16.79
C GLY A 156 -24.86 -4.43 -16.82
N SER A 157 -25.69 -4.75 -17.81
CA SER A 157 -27.03 -4.17 -17.96
C SER A 157 -28.12 -5.02 -17.28
N THR A 158 -29.32 -4.47 -17.16
CA THR A 158 -30.53 -5.18 -16.73
C THR A 158 -30.93 -6.28 -17.72
N ASP A 159 -30.76 -6.03 -19.02
CA ASP A 159 -31.47 -6.78 -20.07
C ASP A 159 -30.72 -8.05 -20.50
N LYS A 160 -29.39 -8.04 -20.38
CA LYS A 160 -28.49 -9.18 -20.61
C LYS A 160 -27.29 -9.13 -19.65
N PRO A 161 -27.48 -9.36 -18.34
CA PRO A 161 -26.40 -9.38 -17.38
C PRO A 161 -25.48 -10.59 -17.59
N SER A 162 -24.18 -10.41 -17.35
CA SER A 162 -23.26 -11.53 -17.11
C SER A 162 -23.51 -12.08 -15.70
N LEU A 163 -23.55 -13.40 -15.56
CA LEU A 163 -23.62 -14.11 -14.28
C LEU A 163 -22.22 -14.52 -13.83
N TYR A 164 -21.98 -14.53 -12.51
CA TYR A 164 -20.76 -15.04 -11.88
C TYR A 164 -21.13 -15.74 -10.57
N GLY A 165 -20.56 -16.91 -10.31
CA GLY A 165 -20.65 -17.56 -9.00
C GLY A 165 -19.49 -17.19 -8.09
N ILE A 166 -19.77 -17.04 -6.80
CA ILE A 166 -18.77 -17.14 -5.74
C ILE A 166 -19.22 -18.23 -4.78
N HIS A 167 -18.37 -19.21 -4.57
CA HIS A 167 -18.61 -20.37 -3.73
C HIS A 167 -17.77 -20.29 -2.46
N TYR A 168 -18.33 -20.82 -1.36
CA TYR A 168 -17.71 -20.98 -0.06
C TYR A 168 -18.00 -22.41 0.43
N ILE A 169 -16.97 -23.24 0.47
CA ILE A 169 -16.95 -24.72 0.55
C ILE A 169 -16.03 -25.19 1.70
N MET A 170 -16.29 -26.36 2.29
CA MET A 170 -15.79 -26.75 3.62
C MET A 170 -14.46 -27.54 3.63
N THR A 171 -13.32 -26.96 3.24
CA THR A 171 -12.05 -27.73 3.06
C THR A 171 -10.76 -26.83 3.15
N ASP A 172 -9.64 -27.02 2.41
CA ASP A 172 -8.29 -26.39 2.64
C ASP A 172 -7.49 -25.59 1.48
N THR A 173 -8.08 -24.96 0.42
CA THR A 173 -7.45 -24.25 -0.75
C THR A 173 -7.87 -22.77 -0.91
N HIS A 174 -6.95 -21.82 -0.72
CA HIS A 174 -7.25 -20.38 -0.61
C HIS A 174 -8.01 -19.71 -1.77
N LEU A 175 -7.96 -20.27 -2.99
CA LEU A 175 -8.70 -19.83 -4.19
C LEU A 175 -8.56 -20.85 -5.33
N ALA A 176 -9.65 -21.12 -6.04
CA ALA A 176 -9.71 -21.75 -7.37
C ALA A 176 -10.78 -21.07 -8.25
N MET A 177 -10.83 -21.38 -9.54
CA MET A 177 -11.71 -20.72 -10.52
C MET A 177 -12.00 -21.65 -11.71
N ASP A 178 -13.24 -21.66 -12.18
CA ASP A 178 -13.70 -22.37 -13.38
C ASP A 178 -14.67 -21.47 -14.17
N ASP A 179 -14.28 -21.06 -15.37
CA ASP A 179 -14.98 -20.14 -16.29
C ASP A 179 -15.53 -18.82 -15.69
N HIS A 180 -16.67 -18.85 -15.00
CA HIS A 180 -17.31 -17.70 -14.33
C HIS A 180 -17.60 -17.95 -12.84
N ASP A 181 -17.27 -19.14 -12.34
CA ASP A 181 -17.49 -19.58 -10.97
C ASP A 181 -16.18 -19.57 -10.17
N VAL A 182 -16.19 -18.81 -9.08
CA VAL A 182 -15.02 -18.57 -8.22
C VAL A 182 -15.16 -19.38 -6.94
N TYR A 183 -14.15 -20.17 -6.61
CA TYR A 183 -14.15 -21.09 -5.48
C TYR A 183 -13.17 -20.61 -4.41
N TYR A 184 -13.69 -19.89 -3.42
CA TYR A 184 -13.11 -19.90 -2.08
C TYR A 184 -13.70 -21.09 -1.35
N GLY A 185 -13.09 -21.52 -0.27
CA GLY A 185 -13.86 -22.13 0.80
C GLY A 185 -13.81 -21.41 2.13
N ILE A 186 -13.90 -22.15 3.24
CA ILE A 186 -14.04 -21.64 4.60
C ILE A 186 -13.42 -22.51 5.70
N GLY A 187 -12.79 -23.63 5.37
CA GLY A 187 -12.11 -24.50 6.34
C GLY A 187 -12.90 -25.79 6.61
N THR A 188 -12.23 -26.78 7.20
CA THR A 188 -12.86 -28.06 7.61
C THR A 188 -13.59 -28.01 8.98
N ARG A 189 -13.54 -26.87 9.70
CA ARG A 189 -14.05 -26.73 11.09
C ARG A 189 -15.59 -26.79 11.18
N ARG A 190 -16.15 -27.76 11.92
CA ARG A 190 -17.60 -27.98 12.09
C ARG A 190 -18.23 -27.31 13.33
N SER A 191 -17.55 -26.31 13.88
CA SER A 191 -18.10 -25.39 14.87
C SER A 191 -19.04 -24.37 14.22
N TRP A 192 -19.66 -23.49 15.01
CA TRP A 192 -20.12 -22.21 14.46
C TRP A 192 -18.91 -21.37 14.03
N MET A 193 -19.07 -20.58 12.97
CA MET A 193 -18.13 -19.56 12.52
C MET A 193 -18.89 -18.35 11.96
N ARG A 194 -18.33 -17.14 12.13
CA ARG A 194 -18.77 -15.94 11.39
C ARG A 194 -17.99 -15.87 10.09
N LEU A 195 -18.68 -15.88 8.95
CA LEU A 195 -18.09 -15.66 7.64
C LEU A 195 -18.47 -14.27 7.14
N THR A 196 -17.48 -13.41 6.91
CA THR A 196 -17.67 -12.03 6.41
C THR A 196 -16.78 -11.81 5.19
N ARG A 197 -17.36 -11.38 4.06
CA ARG A 197 -16.70 -11.37 2.73
C ARG A 197 -17.09 -10.16 1.88
N ASP A 198 -16.13 -9.51 1.21
CA ASP A 198 -16.40 -8.54 0.15
C ASP A 198 -16.49 -9.28 -1.20
N LEU A 199 -17.73 -9.44 -1.69
CA LEU A 199 -18.07 -10.17 -2.92
C LEU A 199 -17.46 -9.53 -4.18
N ALA A 200 -17.15 -8.22 -4.16
CA ALA A 200 -16.52 -7.55 -5.29
C ALA A 200 -15.00 -7.76 -5.31
N VAL A 201 -14.36 -7.77 -4.14
CA VAL A 201 -12.95 -8.20 -4.01
C VAL A 201 -12.82 -9.66 -4.41
N ASP A 202 -13.67 -10.53 -3.84
CA ASP A 202 -13.59 -11.98 -4.02
C ASP A 202 -13.77 -12.38 -5.50
N LEU A 203 -14.73 -11.78 -6.21
CA LEU A 203 -14.87 -11.98 -7.65
C LEU A 203 -13.64 -11.52 -8.43
N VAL A 204 -13.12 -10.31 -8.15
CA VAL A 204 -11.97 -9.77 -8.90
C VAL A 204 -10.71 -10.61 -8.67
N LYS A 205 -10.48 -11.10 -7.45
CA LYS A 205 -9.36 -12.00 -7.14
C LYS A 205 -9.53 -13.37 -7.80
N GLY A 206 -10.75 -13.92 -7.81
CA GLY A 206 -11.09 -15.14 -8.57
C GLY A 206 -10.81 -15.03 -10.06
N LEU A 207 -11.34 -13.99 -10.72
CA LEU A 207 -11.09 -13.71 -12.14
C LEU A 207 -9.62 -13.37 -12.45
N SER A 208 -8.80 -13.05 -11.43
CA SER A 208 -7.34 -12.84 -11.56
C SER A 208 -6.53 -14.11 -11.33
N PHE A 209 -7.15 -15.24 -10.94
CA PHE A 209 -6.43 -16.46 -10.59
C PHE A 209 -5.67 -17.02 -11.80
N GLY A 210 -4.40 -17.39 -11.59
CA GLY A 210 -3.49 -17.81 -12.66
C GLY A 210 -3.02 -16.69 -13.62
N GLN A 211 -3.57 -15.48 -13.54
CA GLN A 211 -3.24 -14.38 -14.46
C GLN A 211 -2.05 -13.54 -13.98
N ARG A 212 -1.30 -12.95 -14.93
CA ARG A 212 -0.16 -12.04 -14.65
C ARG A 212 -0.56 -10.60 -14.32
N LYS A 213 -1.85 -10.25 -14.41
CA LYS A 213 -2.41 -8.93 -14.12
C LYS A 213 -3.76 -9.12 -13.43
N MET A 214 -4.13 -8.17 -12.57
CA MET A 214 -5.46 -8.19 -11.94
C MET A 214 -6.55 -7.94 -13.00
N ALA A 215 -7.62 -8.71 -12.93
CA ALA A 215 -8.79 -8.57 -13.78
C ALA A 215 -9.51 -7.21 -13.55
N ALA A 216 -10.12 -6.67 -14.60
CA ALA A 216 -10.92 -5.45 -14.48
C ALA A 216 -12.21 -5.73 -13.70
N ARG A 217 -12.50 -4.94 -12.66
CA ARG A 217 -13.74 -5.09 -11.86
C ARG A 217 -14.99 -4.92 -12.75
N PRO A 218 -15.89 -5.92 -12.81
CA PRO A 218 -17.16 -5.78 -13.53
C PRO A 218 -18.00 -4.61 -13.01
N ARG A 219 -18.70 -3.92 -13.92
CA ARG A 219 -19.57 -2.78 -13.58
C ARG A 219 -20.95 -3.26 -13.13
N ASN A 220 -21.59 -2.47 -12.28
CA ASN A 220 -22.95 -2.70 -11.78
C ASN A 220 -23.13 -4.08 -11.11
N LEU A 221 -22.14 -4.51 -10.31
CA LEU A 221 -22.23 -5.74 -9.53
C LEU A 221 -23.36 -5.63 -8.50
N ARG A 222 -24.24 -6.63 -8.50
CA ARG A 222 -25.36 -6.79 -7.56
C ARG A 222 -25.59 -8.28 -7.28
N VAL A 223 -26.04 -8.61 -6.08
CA VAL A 223 -26.39 -9.98 -5.70
C VAL A 223 -27.72 -10.37 -6.34
N HIS A 224 -27.76 -11.54 -6.96
CA HIS A 224 -28.94 -12.11 -7.60
C HIS A 224 -29.61 -13.17 -6.70
N SER A 225 -28.82 -14.11 -6.18
CA SER A 225 -29.32 -15.16 -5.26
C SER A 225 -28.21 -15.68 -4.35
N ILE A 226 -28.62 -16.33 -3.25
CA ILE A 226 -27.73 -17.05 -2.33
C ILE A 226 -28.23 -18.50 -2.25
N VAL A 227 -27.36 -19.48 -2.42
CA VAL A 227 -27.72 -20.90 -2.54
C VAL A 227 -26.92 -21.75 -1.56
N LEU A 228 -27.61 -22.43 -0.64
CA LEU A 228 -27.03 -23.39 0.28
C LEU A 228 -27.05 -24.80 -0.30
N ARG A 229 -25.98 -25.57 -0.04
CA ARG A 229 -25.84 -27.00 -0.38
C ARG A 229 -25.31 -27.76 0.83
N GLY A 230 -25.60 -29.05 0.91
CA GLY A 230 -25.18 -29.91 2.04
C GLY A 230 -26.09 -29.78 3.26
N TYR A 231 -25.58 -30.15 4.44
CA TYR A 231 -26.36 -30.21 5.68
C TYR A 231 -25.67 -29.43 6.80
N GLY A 232 -26.37 -28.48 7.40
CA GLY A 232 -25.83 -27.56 8.41
C GLY A 232 -26.88 -26.59 8.95
N LEU A 233 -26.43 -25.66 9.78
CA LEU A 233 -27.21 -24.56 10.34
C LEU A 233 -26.66 -23.22 9.82
N ILE A 234 -27.56 -22.24 9.69
CA ILE A 234 -27.28 -20.87 9.27
C ILE A 234 -28.04 -19.90 10.18
N ASP A 235 -27.43 -18.77 10.54
CA ASP A 235 -28.08 -17.66 11.21
C ASP A 235 -27.48 -16.30 10.77
N ASN A 236 -28.13 -15.19 11.10
CA ASN A 236 -27.65 -13.81 10.94
C ASN A 236 -27.02 -13.49 9.57
N LEU A 237 -27.64 -14.01 8.51
CA LEU A 237 -27.29 -13.77 7.11
C LEU A 237 -27.68 -12.33 6.71
N THR A 238 -26.69 -11.51 6.39
CA THR A 238 -26.85 -10.11 6.01
C THR A 238 -26.02 -9.74 4.77
N LEU A 239 -26.48 -8.69 4.07
CA LEU A 239 -25.76 -8.01 3.00
C LEU A 239 -25.64 -6.54 3.37
N THR A 240 -24.41 -6.05 3.61
CA THR A 240 -24.12 -4.67 4.01
C THR A 240 -23.24 -3.95 2.98
N THR A 241 -23.10 -2.64 3.13
CA THR A 241 -22.16 -1.82 2.34
C THR A 241 -20.70 -2.10 2.70
N SER A 242 -20.42 -2.36 3.99
CA SER A 242 -19.10 -2.74 4.51
C SER A 242 -19.22 -3.49 5.84
N ALA A 243 -18.11 -4.07 6.30
CA ALA A 243 -17.96 -4.70 7.62
C ALA A 243 -16.56 -4.46 8.21
N HIS A 244 -16.13 -3.18 8.24
CA HIS A 244 -14.77 -2.79 8.61
C HIS A 244 -14.28 -3.34 9.96
N GLU A 245 -15.15 -3.35 10.97
CA GLU A 245 -14.80 -3.86 12.31
C GLU A 245 -14.57 -5.38 12.32
N ALA A 246 -15.31 -6.15 11.51
CA ALA A 246 -15.10 -7.59 11.38
C ALA A 246 -13.77 -7.90 10.67
N HIS A 247 -13.43 -7.19 9.59
CA HIS A 247 -12.13 -7.34 8.91
C HIS A 247 -10.95 -6.89 9.80
N PHE A 248 -11.18 -5.95 10.72
CA PHE A 248 -10.19 -5.53 11.70
C PHE A 248 -9.94 -6.62 12.76
N PHE A 249 -10.99 -7.23 13.31
CA PHE A 249 -10.84 -8.30 14.29
C PHE A 249 -10.31 -9.61 13.68
N ASP A 250 -10.69 -9.97 12.46
CA ASP A 250 -10.08 -11.10 11.72
C ASP A 250 -8.54 -10.96 11.63
N ALA A 251 -8.05 -9.76 11.31
CA ALA A 251 -6.62 -9.47 11.29
C ALA A 251 -5.98 -9.49 12.70
N ALA A 252 -6.66 -8.98 13.73
CA ALA A 252 -6.16 -8.98 15.11
C ALA A 252 -6.10 -10.40 15.71
N GLU A 253 -7.13 -11.22 15.47
CA GLU A 253 -7.18 -12.63 15.88
C GLU A 253 -6.19 -13.49 15.12
N TRP A 254 -5.95 -13.21 13.83
CA TRP A 254 -4.87 -13.85 13.08
C TRP A 254 -3.50 -13.57 13.70
N LEU A 255 -3.21 -12.31 14.05
CA LEU A 255 -1.95 -11.93 14.70
C LEU A 255 -1.75 -12.63 16.05
N VAL A 256 -2.80 -12.76 16.87
CA VAL A 256 -2.76 -13.53 18.14
C VAL A 256 -2.49 -15.02 17.89
N GLN A 257 -3.05 -15.60 16.83
CA GLN A 257 -2.91 -17.03 16.52
C GLN A 257 -1.58 -17.42 15.84
N HIS A 258 -0.82 -16.46 15.30
CA HIS A 258 0.37 -16.72 14.47
C HIS A 258 1.64 -15.99 14.95
N GLN A 259 1.63 -15.43 16.17
CA GLN A 259 2.87 -15.01 16.83
C GLN A 259 3.65 -16.25 17.30
N ASP A 260 4.97 -16.26 17.12
CA ASP A 260 5.85 -17.33 17.62
C ASP A 260 6.34 -17.09 19.05
N ASP A 261 6.98 -18.11 19.65
CA ASP A 261 7.49 -18.09 21.03
C ASP A 261 8.56 -16.99 21.29
N THR A 262 9.08 -16.34 20.25
CA THR A 262 10.01 -15.20 20.37
C THR A 262 9.30 -13.83 20.30
N GLY A 263 7.98 -13.82 20.12
CA GLY A 263 7.18 -12.63 19.88
C GLY A 263 7.12 -12.19 18.41
N GLY A 264 7.71 -12.97 17.49
CA GLY A 264 7.82 -12.63 16.08
C GLY A 264 6.63 -13.07 15.23
N TRP A 265 6.49 -12.46 14.05
CA TRP A 265 5.71 -13.03 12.92
C TRP A 265 6.67 -13.37 11.77
N PRO A 266 7.10 -14.65 11.64
CA PRO A 266 8.19 -15.04 10.74
C PRO A 266 7.77 -15.00 9.28
N ILE A 267 8.60 -14.38 8.43
CA ILE A 267 8.27 -14.23 6.99
C ILE A 267 8.82 -15.42 6.21
N HIS A 268 7.96 -16.39 5.92
CA HIS A 268 8.29 -17.67 5.27
C HIS A 268 8.60 -17.58 3.76
N VAL A 269 9.17 -16.48 3.28
CA VAL A 269 9.62 -16.34 1.88
C VAL A 269 11.00 -15.69 1.80
N THR A 270 11.89 -16.27 0.98
CA THR A 270 13.22 -15.75 0.74
C THR A 270 13.15 -14.36 0.11
N ARG A 271 13.83 -13.37 0.72
CA ARG A 271 13.75 -11.96 0.32
C ARG A 271 15.11 -11.44 -0.14
N ARG A 272 15.27 -11.32 -1.46
CA ARG A 272 16.43 -10.68 -2.10
C ARG A 272 16.22 -9.18 -2.27
N LEU A 273 17.26 -8.40 -1.95
CA LEU A 273 17.40 -6.97 -2.20
C LEU A 273 18.71 -6.71 -2.96
N SER A 274 18.86 -5.49 -3.51
CA SER A 274 20.08 -5.01 -4.18
C SER A 274 20.69 -6.03 -5.16
N ASN A 275 19.88 -6.51 -6.10
CA ASN A 275 20.23 -7.52 -7.12
C ASN A 275 20.79 -8.86 -6.57
N GLY A 276 20.49 -9.19 -5.31
CA GLY A 276 20.93 -10.43 -4.65
C GLY A 276 22.13 -10.26 -3.71
N MET A 277 22.70 -9.05 -3.58
CA MET A 277 23.79 -8.80 -2.62
C MET A 277 23.34 -8.81 -1.15
N LEU A 278 22.02 -8.69 -0.91
CA LEU A 278 21.41 -8.81 0.41
C LEU A 278 20.26 -9.82 0.30
N GLU A 279 20.37 -10.95 0.98
CA GLU A 279 19.38 -12.03 0.95
C GLU A 279 18.99 -12.42 2.38
N LEU A 280 17.69 -12.65 2.59
CA LEU A 280 17.12 -13.12 3.85
C LEU A 280 16.39 -14.44 3.59
N GLU A 281 16.77 -15.50 4.31
CA GLU A 281 16.13 -16.80 4.21
C GLU A 281 14.81 -16.87 5.00
N PRO A 282 13.87 -17.76 4.63
CA PRO A 282 12.55 -17.88 5.26
C PRO A 282 12.61 -17.97 6.79
N GLY A 283 11.78 -17.16 7.45
CA GLY A 283 11.74 -17.02 8.91
C GLY A 283 12.10 -15.62 9.41
N TRP A 284 12.77 -14.81 8.59
CA TRP A 284 13.15 -13.43 8.96
C TRP A 284 11.97 -12.57 9.45
N TYR A 285 12.22 -11.77 10.49
CA TYR A 285 11.26 -10.78 11.00
C TYR A 285 11.43 -9.40 10.34
N SER A 286 10.42 -8.55 10.45
CA SER A 286 10.49 -7.15 9.99
C SER A 286 10.01 -6.21 11.08
N ALA A 287 10.78 -5.17 11.40
CA ALA A 287 10.37 -4.14 12.36
C ALA A 287 9.07 -3.43 11.93
N MET A 288 8.81 -3.35 10.61
CA MET A 288 7.56 -2.83 10.06
C MET A 288 6.39 -3.79 10.33
N ALA A 289 6.59 -5.10 10.23
CA ALA A 289 5.56 -6.10 10.54
C ALA A 289 5.23 -6.11 12.03
N GLN A 290 6.25 -6.19 12.90
CA GLN A 290 6.06 -6.08 14.35
C GLN A 290 5.37 -4.75 14.72
N GLY A 291 5.80 -3.64 14.11
CA GLY A 291 5.22 -2.30 14.32
C GLY A 291 3.74 -2.22 13.99
N GLN A 292 3.35 -2.65 12.79
CA GLN A 292 1.95 -2.61 12.36
C GLN A 292 1.08 -3.62 13.13
N ALA A 293 1.62 -4.78 13.52
CA ALA A 293 0.94 -5.72 14.39
C ALA A 293 0.67 -5.12 15.78
N MET A 294 1.67 -4.49 16.41
CA MET A 294 1.50 -3.75 17.68
C MET A 294 0.39 -2.69 17.57
N SER A 295 0.36 -1.90 16.49
CA SER A 295 -0.68 -0.89 16.25
C SER A 295 -2.08 -1.45 16.00
N VAL A 296 -2.23 -2.68 15.50
CA VAL A 296 -3.53 -3.38 15.37
C VAL A 296 -3.97 -3.94 16.72
N LEU A 297 -3.07 -4.65 17.41
CA LEU A 297 -3.36 -5.35 18.66
C LEU A 297 -3.68 -4.40 19.81
N THR A 298 -2.96 -3.28 19.94
CA THR A 298 -3.27 -2.21 20.91
C THR A 298 -4.67 -1.62 20.68
N ARG A 299 -5.05 -1.36 19.42
CA ARG A 299 -6.42 -0.94 19.06
C ARG A 299 -7.47 -2.00 19.41
N ALA A 300 -7.17 -3.28 19.19
CA ALA A 300 -8.07 -4.39 19.54
C ALA A 300 -8.27 -4.51 21.06
N TYR A 301 -7.19 -4.34 21.85
CA TYR A 301 -7.28 -4.24 23.31
C TYR A 301 -8.11 -3.03 23.75
N LEU A 302 -7.80 -1.83 23.27
CA LEU A 302 -8.51 -0.59 23.64
C LEU A 302 -10.00 -0.62 23.26
N ARG A 303 -10.37 -1.36 22.22
CA ARG A 303 -11.76 -1.55 21.78
C ARG A 303 -12.54 -2.59 22.60
N THR A 304 -11.88 -3.60 23.17
CA THR A 304 -12.53 -4.79 23.75
C THR A 304 -12.26 -5.03 25.23
N GLY A 305 -11.20 -4.45 25.79
CA GLY A 305 -10.65 -4.82 27.10
C GLY A 305 -10.01 -6.22 27.17
N GLN A 306 -10.00 -7.00 26.08
CA GLN A 306 -9.49 -8.37 26.10
C GLN A 306 -7.97 -8.40 26.19
N ARG A 307 -7.47 -8.77 27.37
CA ARG A 307 -6.06 -8.73 27.75
C ARG A 307 -5.11 -9.42 26.75
N GLN A 308 -5.55 -10.50 26.11
CA GLN A 308 -4.77 -11.26 25.12
C GLN A 308 -4.14 -10.38 24.02
N PHE A 309 -4.86 -9.35 23.53
CA PHE A 309 -4.34 -8.49 22.47
C PHE A 309 -3.19 -7.60 22.97
N LEU A 310 -3.28 -7.07 24.19
CA LEU A 310 -2.20 -6.31 24.81
C LEU A 310 -1.00 -7.18 25.13
N ASP A 311 -1.21 -8.39 25.64
CA ASP A 311 -0.11 -9.26 26.01
C ASP A 311 0.67 -9.73 24.75
N VAL A 312 0.00 -10.08 23.64
CA VAL A 312 0.66 -10.37 22.34
C VAL A 312 1.39 -9.12 21.79
N ALA A 313 0.81 -7.92 21.94
CA ALA A 313 1.48 -6.66 21.57
C ALA A 313 2.73 -6.36 22.42
N LEU A 314 2.76 -6.77 23.69
CA LEU A 314 3.91 -6.63 24.58
C LEU A 314 5.02 -7.64 24.25
N HIS A 315 4.68 -8.87 23.87
CA HIS A 315 5.68 -9.85 23.39
C HIS A 315 6.30 -9.42 22.05
N ALA A 316 5.56 -8.71 21.21
CA ALA A 316 6.00 -8.24 19.89
C ALA A 316 7.24 -7.31 19.90
N ILE A 317 7.62 -6.77 21.07
CA ILE A 317 8.83 -5.94 21.22
C ILE A 317 10.12 -6.76 21.31
N ALA A 318 10.05 -8.07 21.57
CA ALA A 318 11.23 -8.88 21.84
C ALA A 318 12.25 -8.91 20.67
N PRO A 319 11.85 -9.03 19.38
CA PRO A 319 12.78 -8.93 18.25
C PRO A 319 13.54 -7.59 18.16
N PHE A 320 13.04 -6.49 18.75
CA PHE A 320 13.73 -5.20 18.78
C PHE A 320 14.89 -5.16 19.79
N LYS A 321 14.94 -6.07 20.74
CA LYS A 321 16.05 -6.23 21.69
C LYS A 321 17.19 -7.09 21.11
N VAL A 322 16.88 -7.87 20.06
CA VAL A 322 17.80 -8.83 19.44
C VAL A 322 18.37 -8.25 18.14
N ARG A 323 19.65 -8.53 17.89
CA ARG A 323 20.36 -8.04 16.71
C ARG A 323 19.93 -8.77 15.42
N ALA A 324 19.98 -8.09 14.29
CA ALA A 324 19.71 -8.65 12.96
C ALA A 324 20.57 -9.89 12.67
N GLU A 325 21.86 -9.85 13.04
CA GLU A 325 22.79 -10.97 12.90
C GLU A 325 22.44 -12.18 13.80
N ALA A 326 21.53 -12.00 14.76
CA ALA A 326 21.09 -12.99 15.75
C ALA A 326 19.56 -13.26 15.68
N HIS A 327 18.96 -13.12 14.48
CA HIS A 327 17.53 -13.36 14.22
C HIS A 327 16.56 -12.37 14.90
N GLY A 328 17.02 -11.15 15.21
CA GLY A 328 16.16 -10.03 15.59
C GLY A 328 15.98 -9.00 14.47
N VAL A 329 15.56 -7.78 14.83
CA VAL A 329 15.40 -6.66 13.88
C VAL A 329 16.28 -5.45 14.19
N MET A 330 17.07 -5.47 15.27
CA MET A 330 17.89 -4.32 15.67
C MET A 330 19.27 -4.32 14.99
N THR A 331 19.71 -3.14 14.57
CA THR A 331 21.09 -2.85 14.16
C THR A 331 21.51 -1.47 14.68
N THR A 332 22.75 -1.07 14.41
CA THR A 332 23.36 0.16 14.94
C THR A 332 24.13 0.90 13.86
N PHE A 333 23.60 2.03 13.39
CA PHE A 333 24.30 2.90 12.45
C PHE A 333 25.55 3.49 13.13
N LEU A 334 26.72 3.25 12.51
CA LEU A 334 28.05 3.61 13.01
C LEU A 334 28.28 3.23 14.49
N GLY A 335 27.70 2.11 14.93
CA GLY A 335 27.82 1.60 16.31
C GLY A 335 27.19 2.49 17.39
N LYS A 336 26.40 3.51 17.02
CA LYS A 336 25.92 4.56 17.93
C LYS A 336 24.41 4.77 17.93
N PHE A 337 23.78 4.80 16.76
CA PHE A 337 22.35 5.08 16.62
C PHE A 337 21.60 3.79 16.36
N VAL A 338 20.59 3.47 17.18
CA VAL A 338 19.80 2.23 17.03
C VAL A 338 18.92 2.34 15.79
N TRP A 339 18.71 1.23 15.12
CA TRP A 339 17.80 1.16 13.99
C TRP A 339 17.05 -0.16 14.01
N TYR A 340 15.77 -0.13 13.63
CA TYR A 340 14.91 -1.31 13.56
C TYR A 340 14.57 -1.55 12.10
N GLU A 341 15.05 -2.66 11.55
CA GLU A 341 15.10 -2.90 10.12
C GLU A 341 13.77 -3.37 9.53
N GLU A 342 13.38 -2.79 8.38
CA GLU A 342 12.31 -3.36 7.54
C GLU A 342 12.76 -4.71 6.96
N TYR A 343 14.06 -4.86 6.70
CA TYR A 343 14.72 -6.08 6.22
C TYR A 343 16.04 -6.26 7.01
N PRO A 344 16.13 -7.16 8.00
CA PRO A 344 17.28 -7.34 8.91
C PRO A 344 18.49 -7.95 8.18
N THR A 345 19.07 -7.14 7.31
CA THR A 345 20.08 -7.51 6.33
C THR A 345 21.50 -7.26 6.87
N VAL A 346 22.46 -8.01 6.33
CA VAL A 346 23.87 -7.92 6.69
C VAL A 346 24.69 -7.77 5.39
N PRO A 347 25.36 -6.62 5.16
CA PRO A 347 25.29 -5.38 5.94
C PRO A 347 23.89 -4.73 5.91
N SER A 348 23.60 -3.93 6.93
CA SER A 348 22.29 -3.30 7.16
C SER A 348 21.86 -2.33 6.06
N SER A 349 20.55 -2.31 5.79
CA SER A 349 19.92 -1.53 4.71
C SER A 349 19.42 -0.15 5.17
N PHE A 350 18.99 -0.03 6.41
CA PHE A 350 18.42 1.19 7.00
C PHE A 350 17.24 1.77 6.21
N VAL A 351 16.19 0.98 5.94
CA VAL A 351 14.99 1.48 5.23
C VAL A 351 14.18 2.44 6.10
N LEU A 352 13.92 3.65 5.59
CA LEU A 352 13.29 4.73 6.38
C LEU A 352 11.82 4.44 6.75
N ASN A 353 10.98 4.10 5.77
CA ASN A 353 9.54 3.99 6.02
C ASN A 353 9.19 2.88 7.04
N GLY A 354 9.78 1.69 6.92
CA GLY A 354 9.53 0.58 7.84
C GLY A 354 10.05 0.84 9.26
N PHE A 355 11.20 1.53 9.40
CA PHE A 355 11.69 1.98 10.70
C PHE A 355 10.70 2.93 11.37
N ILE A 356 10.19 3.95 10.68
CA ILE A 356 9.21 4.87 11.27
C ILE A 356 7.88 4.16 11.61
N TYR A 357 7.40 3.23 10.78
CA TYR A 357 6.24 2.39 11.13
C TYR A 357 6.47 1.57 12.42
N SER A 358 7.70 1.11 12.65
CA SER A 358 8.07 0.40 13.88
C SER A 358 8.00 1.30 15.12
N LEU A 359 8.37 2.58 15.00
CA LEU A 359 8.26 3.57 16.08
C LEU A 359 6.80 3.87 16.44
N PHE A 360 5.89 3.95 15.45
CA PHE A 360 4.45 4.09 15.74
C PHE A 360 3.87 2.89 16.50
N GLY A 361 4.33 1.66 16.22
CA GLY A 361 3.93 0.48 16.99
C GLY A 361 4.44 0.48 18.43
N LEU A 362 5.70 0.84 18.64
CA LEU A 362 6.30 1.00 19.98
C LEU A 362 5.63 2.11 20.78
N TYR A 363 5.30 3.24 20.12
CA TYR A 363 4.52 4.32 20.70
C TYR A 363 3.12 3.84 21.12
N ASP A 364 2.40 3.14 20.23
CA ASP A 364 1.08 2.61 20.53
C ASP A 364 1.10 1.67 21.75
N VAL A 365 2.11 0.81 21.88
CA VAL A 365 2.28 -0.04 23.07
C VAL A 365 2.51 0.78 24.33
N LYS A 366 3.47 1.73 24.33
CA LYS A 366 3.75 2.53 25.53
C LYS A 366 2.53 3.36 25.95
N SER A 367 1.84 3.99 25.00
CA SER A 367 0.64 4.80 25.24
C SER A 367 -0.57 3.97 25.66
N THR A 368 -0.63 2.69 25.30
CA THR A 368 -1.66 1.75 25.78
C THR A 368 -1.40 1.28 27.22
N CYS A 369 -0.12 1.23 27.65
CA CYS A 369 0.24 0.90 29.03
C CYS A 369 -0.08 2.02 30.03
N GLY A 370 -0.07 3.28 29.60
CA GLY A 370 -0.23 4.46 30.47
C GLY A 370 1.04 4.79 31.28
N ASP A 371 0.95 5.78 32.16
CA ASP A 371 2.10 6.32 32.91
C ASP A 371 2.11 5.82 34.37
N GLY A 372 3.27 5.37 34.88
CA GLY A 372 3.44 5.11 36.32
C GLY A 372 4.61 4.21 36.71
N ALA A 373 4.95 4.21 38.01
CA ALA A 373 6.04 3.39 38.55
C ALA A 373 5.73 1.87 38.59
N GLY A 374 4.44 1.50 38.55
CA GLY A 374 3.96 0.11 38.62
C GLY A 374 3.81 -0.61 37.27
N LEU A 375 4.32 -0.04 36.18
CA LEU A 375 4.18 -0.62 34.84
C LEU A 375 4.93 -1.96 34.69
N PRO A 376 4.37 -2.91 33.89
CA PRO A 376 5.11 -4.08 33.42
C PRO A 376 6.43 -3.71 32.75
N GLU A 377 7.44 -4.55 32.90
CA GLU A 377 8.79 -4.29 32.36
C GLU A 377 8.77 -4.05 30.85
N LEU A 378 8.01 -4.86 30.11
CA LEU A 378 7.81 -4.75 28.66
C LEU A 378 7.21 -3.39 28.23
N CYS A 379 6.42 -2.72 29.06
CA CYS A 379 5.93 -1.37 28.78
C CYS A 379 7.05 -0.32 28.83
N ARG A 380 7.96 -0.45 29.81
CA ARG A 380 9.13 0.43 29.95
C ARG A 380 10.17 0.16 28.86
N ASP A 381 10.29 -1.10 28.43
CA ASP A 381 11.09 -1.48 27.26
C ASP A 381 10.55 -0.86 25.97
N ALA A 382 9.22 -0.93 25.73
CA ALA A 382 8.59 -0.33 24.56
C ALA A 382 8.82 1.19 24.52
N GLU A 383 8.72 1.87 25.66
CA GLU A 383 9.09 3.28 25.78
C GLU A 383 10.57 3.54 25.48
N LYS A 384 11.49 2.77 26.08
CA LYS A 384 12.93 2.94 25.83
C LYS A 384 13.27 2.74 24.35
N LEU A 385 12.72 1.68 23.73
CA LEU A 385 12.93 1.40 22.31
C LEU A 385 12.37 2.51 21.42
N PHE A 386 11.21 3.08 21.75
CA PHE A 386 10.67 4.25 21.07
C PHE A 386 11.60 5.46 21.19
N LEU A 387 12.06 5.79 22.40
CA LEU A 387 12.91 6.97 22.66
C LEU A 387 14.29 6.86 22.00
N ASP A 388 14.98 5.71 22.13
CA ASP A 388 16.26 5.46 21.46
C ASP A 388 16.11 5.53 19.93
N GLY A 389 15.00 5.01 19.41
CA GLY A 389 14.64 5.06 17.99
C GLY A 389 14.36 6.48 17.48
N MET A 390 13.63 7.29 18.25
CA MET A 390 13.35 8.69 17.92
C MET A 390 14.63 9.55 17.93
N VAL A 391 15.52 9.36 18.90
CA VAL A 391 16.84 10.00 18.92
C VAL A 391 17.64 9.65 17.66
N SER A 392 17.57 8.38 17.23
CA SER A 392 18.29 7.88 16.05
C SER A 392 17.70 8.41 14.75
N LEU A 393 16.36 8.42 14.62
CA LEU A 393 15.63 9.01 13.49
C LEU A 393 16.00 10.48 13.30
N LYS A 394 15.93 11.29 14.36
CA LYS A 394 16.28 12.72 14.33
C LYS A 394 17.72 12.98 13.88
N ARG A 395 18.66 12.07 14.18
CA ARG A 395 20.07 12.21 13.77
C ARG A 395 20.36 11.67 12.38
N MET A 396 19.58 10.70 11.88
CA MET A 396 19.80 10.08 10.58
C MET A 396 18.93 10.66 9.46
N LEU A 397 17.84 11.37 9.77
CA LEU A 397 16.93 11.98 8.79
C LEU A 397 17.62 12.74 7.62
N PRO A 398 18.66 13.57 7.87
CA PRO A 398 19.37 14.26 6.78
C PRO A 398 20.06 13.34 5.77
N LEU A 399 20.42 12.10 6.15
CA LEU A 399 21.05 11.12 5.26
C LEU A 399 20.11 10.60 4.17
N PHE A 400 18.80 10.78 4.36
CA PHE A 400 17.77 10.40 3.39
C PHE A 400 17.37 11.58 2.49
N ASP A 401 17.83 12.80 2.76
CA ASP A 401 17.49 13.98 1.97
C ASP A 401 18.46 14.14 0.78
N THR A 402 17.91 14.18 -0.43
CA THR A 402 18.72 14.30 -1.67
C THR A 402 18.77 15.73 -2.21
N GLY A 403 18.14 16.69 -1.52
CA GLY A 403 17.98 18.06 -2.00
C GLY A 403 16.89 18.23 -3.07
N SER A 404 16.29 17.17 -3.61
CA SER A 404 15.14 17.24 -4.53
C SER A 404 14.24 15.99 -4.51
N GLY A 405 14.19 15.30 -3.36
CA GLY A 405 13.53 14.01 -3.17
C GLY A 405 14.12 13.31 -1.94
N THR A 406 13.76 12.04 -1.71
CA THR A 406 14.40 11.24 -0.64
C THR A 406 14.98 9.92 -1.15
N ALA A 407 15.99 9.41 -0.44
CA ALA A 407 16.38 8.00 -0.53
C ALA A 407 15.33 7.12 0.18
N TYR A 408 15.15 5.89 -0.29
CA TYR A 408 14.32 4.89 0.40
C TYR A 408 15.09 4.21 1.55
N ASP A 409 16.40 4.03 1.37
CA ASP A 409 17.30 3.33 2.29
C ASP A 409 18.75 3.80 2.11
N LEU A 410 19.63 3.41 3.05
CA LEU A 410 21.05 3.79 3.06
C LEU A 410 21.97 2.74 2.43
N ARG A 411 21.49 1.83 1.56
CA ARG A 411 22.35 0.82 0.90
C ARG A 411 23.51 1.42 0.13
N HIS A 412 23.38 2.68 -0.32
CA HIS A 412 24.43 3.43 -0.99
C HIS A 412 25.63 3.69 -0.06
N PHE A 413 25.36 3.92 1.23
CA PHE A 413 26.37 3.99 2.28
C PHE A 413 26.90 2.60 2.64
N SER A 414 26.01 1.62 2.84
CA SER A 414 26.40 0.27 3.30
C SER A 414 27.13 -0.59 2.25
N LEU A 415 26.91 -0.34 0.96
CA LEU A 415 27.45 -1.15 -0.15
C LEU A 415 28.31 -0.36 -1.15
N GLY A 416 28.44 0.97 -0.99
CA GLY A 416 29.21 1.81 -1.92
C GLY A 416 28.59 1.95 -3.33
N ILE A 417 27.27 1.78 -3.46
CA ILE A 417 26.53 1.82 -4.73
C ILE A 417 25.68 3.09 -4.88
N ALA A 418 25.04 3.28 -6.03
CA ALA A 418 24.16 4.43 -6.28
C ALA A 418 22.96 4.48 -5.29
N PRO A 419 22.49 5.70 -4.89
CA PRO A 419 21.30 5.88 -4.06
C PRO A 419 20.05 5.19 -4.60
N ASN A 420 19.40 4.38 -3.75
CA ASN A 420 18.07 3.83 -4.04
C ASN A 420 17.01 4.90 -3.76
N LEU A 421 16.66 5.68 -4.79
CA LEU A 421 15.72 6.80 -4.66
C LEU A 421 14.30 6.35 -4.35
N ALA A 422 13.63 7.04 -3.43
CA ALA A 422 12.23 6.82 -3.11
C ALA A 422 11.34 7.41 -4.21
N ARG A 423 10.70 6.53 -5.00
CA ARG A 423 9.61 6.91 -5.91
C ARG A 423 8.51 7.71 -5.17
N TRP A 424 7.77 8.56 -5.90
CA TRP A 424 6.94 9.60 -5.28
C TRP A 424 5.89 9.14 -4.25
N ASP A 425 5.36 7.91 -4.31
CA ASP A 425 4.48 7.38 -3.26
C ASP A 425 5.21 6.99 -1.96
N TYR A 426 6.47 6.54 -2.04
CA TYR A 426 7.33 6.42 -0.85
C TYR A 426 7.79 7.79 -0.35
N HIS A 427 8.07 8.75 -1.24
CA HIS A 427 8.37 10.12 -0.84
C HIS A 427 7.20 10.75 -0.05
N THR A 428 5.94 10.59 -0.50
CA THR A 428 4.77 11.00 0.30
C THR A 428 4.56 10.17 1.56
N THR A 429 4.91 8.88 1.54
CA THR A 429 4.87 8.06 2.77
C THR A 429 5.82 8.63 3.83
N HIS A 430 7.05 8.99 3.45
CA HIS A 430 8.02 9.64 4.32
C HIS A 430 7.49 11.00 4.83
N ILE A 431 6.97 11.86 3.94
CA ILE A 431 6.36 13.15 4.34
C ILE A 431 5.25 12.93 5.36
N ASN A 432 4.28 12.06 5.06
CA ASN A 432 3.13 11.84 5.94
C ASN A 432 3.59 11.28 7.29
N GLN A 433 4.56 10.35 7.32
CA GLN A 433 5.15 9.84 8.56
C GLN A 433 5.73 10.96 9.43
N LEU A 434 6.50 11.90 8.85
CA LEU A 434 7.05 13.03 9.60
C LEU A 434 5.97 14.01 10.07
N LEU A 435 4.92 14.24 9.26
CA LEU A 435 3.79 15.09 9.66
C LEU A 435 3.03 14.50 10.85
N TYR A 436 2.83 13.18 10.92
CA TYR A 436 2.20 12.54 12.07
C TYR A 436 3.14 12.47 13.29
N LEU A 437 4.45 12.24 13.12
CA LEU A 437 5.42 12.33 14.22
C LEU A 437 5.49 13.75 14.83
N ALA A 438 5.36 14.79 14.01
CA ALA A 438 5.24 16.18 14.44
C ALA A 438 3.93 16.51 15.20
N THR A 439 3.09 15.50 15.49
CA THR A 439 1.96 15.61 16.44
C THR A 439 2.16 14.83 17.74
N ILE A 440 3.32 14.19 17.88
CA ILE A 440 3.74 13.37 19.04
C ILE A 440 4.98 13.98 19.70
N ASP A 441 5.87 14.59 18.92
CA ASP A 441 7.16 15.14 19.34
C ASP A 441 7.35 16.51 18.68
N ASP A 442 7.42 17.56 19.50
CA ASP A 442 7.46 18.97 19.09
C ASP A 442 8.78 19.41 18.43
N ASP A 443 9.75 18.50 18.24
CA ASP A 443 11.05 18.82 17.65
C ASP A 443 10.91 19.37 16.21
N PRO A 444 11.38 20.62 15.97
CA PRO A 444 11.22 21.28 14.67
C PRO A 444 11.79 20.50 13.48
N ILE A 445 12.70 19.52 13.68
CA ILE A 445 13.28 18.73 12.60
C ILE A 445 12.22 17.99 11.77
N PHE A 446 11.15 17.48 12.41
CA PHE A 446 10.10 16.73 11.70
C PHE A 446 9.31 17.64 10.77
N LYS A 447 8.81 18.76 11.30
CA LYS A 447 8.03 19.74 10.53
C LYS A 447 8.88 20.41 9.45
N THR A 448 10.06 20.92 9.79
CA THR A 448 10.93 21.60 8.80
C THR A 448 11.46 20.68 7.70
N THR A 449 11.56 19.38 7.95
CA THR A 449 11.89 18.37 6.94
C THR A 449 10.68 18.00 6.08
N ALA A 450 9.51 17.79 6.69
CA ALA A 450 8.27 17.58 5.95
C ALA A 450 7.94 18.77 5.02
N ASP A 451 7.96 20.00 5.54
CA ASP A 451 7.67 21.23 4.78
C ASP A 451 8.62 21.41 3.57
N ARG A 452 9.89 21.01 3.71
CA ARG A 452 10.90 21.02 2.65
C ARG A 452 10.61 19.94 1.59
N TRP A 453 10.35 18.71 2.01
CA TRP A 453 10.02 17.59 1.11
C TRP A 453 8.70 17.84 0.35
N ILE A 454 7.72 18.51 0.96
CA ILE A 454 6.49 18.99 0.30
C ILE A 454 6.78 19.95 -0.88
N GLN A 455 7.90 20.69 -0.86
CA GLN A 455 8.28 21.53 -2.01
C GLN A 455 8.98 20.72 -3.11
N TYR A 456 9.70 19.64 -2.78
CA TYR A 456 10.32 18.76 -3.79
C TYR A 456 9.28 18.13 -4.71
N MET A 457 8.10 17.78 -4.19
CA MET A 457 6.94 17.34 -4.97
C MET A 457 6.44 18.34 -6.03
N LYS A 458 6.86 19.60 -5.95
CA LYS A 458 6.52 20.69 -6.90
C LYS A 458 7.72 21.12 -7.76
N GLY A 459 8.87 20.44 -7.67
CA GLY A 459 10.08 20.73 -8.43
C GLY A 459 11.01 21.78 -7.81
N PHE A 460 10.74 22.24 -6.58
CA PHE A 460 11.74 23.01 -5.83
C PHE A 460 12.90 22.10 -5.40
N ARG A 461 14.05 22.71 -5.11
CA ARG A 461 15.28 22.02 -4.71
C ARG A 461 15.91 22.74 -3.53
N ALA A 462 16.75 22.06 -2.76
CA ALA A 462 17.66 22.71 -1.84
C ALA A 462 18.60 23.66 -2.62
N PRO A 463 19.01 24.81 -2.03
CA PRO A 463 20.01 25.68 -2.65
C PRO A 463 21.31 24.93 -2.92
N HIS A 464 21.93 25.21 -4.07
CA HIS A 464 23.35 24.94 -4.26
C HIS A 464 24.18 26.11 -3.71
N ASN A 465 25.50 25.92 -3.69
CA ASN A 465 26.49 26.93 -3.29
C ASN A 465 26.86 27.90 -4.44
#